data_AF-A0A366QPH0-F1
#
_entry.id   AF-A0A366QPH0-F1
#
_cell.length_a   1.000
_cell.length_b   1.000
_cell.length_c   1.000
_cell.angle_alpha   90.00
_cell.angle_beta   90.00
_cell.angle_gamma   90.00
#
_symmetry.space_group_name_H-M   'P 1'
#
loop_
_entity.id
_entity.type
_entity.pdbx_description
1 polymer ?
#
loop_
_entity_poly.entity_id
_entity_poly.type
_entity_poly.pdbx_seq_one_letter_code
_entity_poly.pdbx_strand_id
1 'polypeptide(L)'
;MGADDFVFTHYNLSPRNVLVSGSPPQITGIVDFEFAGFFPALDEFLNDYIENSNDWSEDVYEVYLKRLEENSVPTPLKGIAKDGWEQVYLLQQVVQNIAPWYLPGKYTGEGLEQELAKSRVLVEEILEKLSQRA
;
A
#
# COMPACT_ATOMS: atom_id res chain seq x y z
N MET A 1 -15.89 -7.24 9.44
CA MET A 1 -15.55 -7.19 8.01
C MET A 1 -14.35 -8.10 7.82
N GLY A 2 -14.40 -8.96 6.79
CA GLY A 2 -13.25 -9.76 6.38
C GLY A 2 -12.22 -8.90 5.64
N ALA A 3 -10.98 -9.39 5.55
CA ALA A 3 -9.90 -8.71 4.83
C ALA A 3 -10.20 -8.54 3.32
N ASP A 4 -11.03 -9.42 2.77
CA ASP A 4 -11.42 -9.43 1.35
C ASP A 4 -12.70 -8.64 1.06
N ASP A 5 -13.35 -8.08 2.09
CA ASP A 5 -14.55 -7.26 1.90
C ASP A 5 -14.16 -5.96 1.18
N PHE A 6 -14.87 -5.64 0.10
CA PHE A 6 -14.72 -4.36 -0.58
C PHE A 6 -15.32 -3.24 0.28
N VAL A 7 -14.46 -2.36 0.77
CA VAL A 7 -14.82 -1.22 1.62
C VAL A 7 -14.34 0.07 0.98
N PHE A 8 -14.82 1.20 1.47
CA PHE A 8 -14.24 2.48 1.10
C PHE A 8 -12.85 2.61 1.72
N THR A 9 -11.84 2.52 0.87
CA THR A 9 -10.41 2.54 1.21
C THR A 9 -9.85 3.89 0.78
N HIS A 10 -9.11 4.56 1.67
CA HIS A 10 -8.44 5.81 1.37
C HIS A 10 -7.17 5.57 0.54
N TYR A 11 -6.48 4.45 0.77
CA TYR A 11 -5.32 3.98 0.00
C TYR A 11 -4.09 4.92 0.07
N ASN A 12 -4.11 5.95 0.90
CA ASN A 12 -3.01 6.90 1.10
C ASN A 12 -3.13 7.56 2.49
N LEU A 13 -3.56 6.79 3.49
CA LEU A 13 -3.81 7.31 4.83
C LEU A 13 -2.51 7.40 5.62
N SER A 14 -1.73 8.44 5.32
CA SER A 14 -0.52 8.80 6.05
C SER A 14 -0.78 9.94 7.04
N PRO A 15 0.11 10.19 8.02
CA PRO A 15 -0.09 11.23 9.03
C PRO A 15 -0.25 12.64 8.43
N ARG A 16 0.38 12.91 7.27
CA ARG A 16 0.24 14.17 6.52
C ARG A 16 -1.18 14.44 6.02
N ASN A 17 -1.97 13.37 5.86
CA ASN A 17 -3.33 13.42 5.32
C ASN A 17 -4.42 13.45 6.41
N VAL A 18 -4.01 13.49 7.69
CA VAL A 18 -4.92 13.60 8.84
C VAL A 18 -4.74 14.96 9.53
N LEU A 19 -5.80 15.77 9.50
CA LEU A 19 -5.81 17.08 10.15
C LEU A 19 -6.24 16.95 11.61
N VAL A 20 -5.44 17.48 12.52
CA VAL A 20 -5.69 17.43 13.96
C VAL A 20 -5.66 18.84 14.55
N SER A 21 -6.63 19.16 15.42
CA SER A 21 -6.64 20.42 16.17
C SER A 21 -7.32 20.29 17.54
N GLY A 22 -7.26 21.34 18.35
CA GLY A 22 -7.91 21.39 19.66
C GLY A 22 -7.05 20.89 20.83
N SER A 23 -7.62 20.96 22.04
CA SER A 23 -7.04 20.44 23.28
C SER A 23 -8.17 19.86 24.15
N PRO A 24 -8.28 18.52 24.29
CA PRO A 24 -7.38 17.50 23.75
C PRO A 24 -7.41 17.42 22.21
N PRO A 25 -6.37 16.84 21.57
CA PRO A 25 -6.31 16.71 20.11
C PRO A 25 -7.50 15.94 19.55
N GLN A 26 -8.11 16.47 18.49
CA GLN A 26 -9.21 15.84 17.77
C GLN A 26 -8.91 15.84 16.27
N ILE A 27 -9.26 14.73 15.61
CA ILE A 27 -9.25 14.66 14.14
C ILE A 27 -10.36 15.59 13.64
N THR A 28 -9.98 16.60 12.86
CA THR A 28 -10.90 17.57 12.26
C THR A 28 -11.08 17.38 10.77
N GLY A 29 -10.25 16.55 10.14
CA GLY A 29 -10.38 16.22 8.73
C GLY A 29 -9.45 15.10 8.31
N ILE A 30 -9.85 14.44 7.23
CA ILE A 30 -9.04 13.53 6.44
C ILE A 30 -9.08 14.11 5.03
N VAL A 31 -7.94 14.15 4.34
CA VAL A 31 -7.79 14.79 3.02
C VAL A 31 -7.00 13.88 2.08
N ASP A 32 -6.89 14.27 0.80
CA ASP A 32 -6.06 13.58 -0.19
C ASP A 32 -6.62 12.21 -0.66
N PHE A 33 -7.87 12.24 -1.12
CA PHE A 33 -8.62 11.06 -1.60
C PHE A 33 -8.36 10.70 -3.08
N GLU A 34 -7.27 11.18 -3.70
CA GLU A 34 -7.06 10.99 -5.14
C GLU A 34 -6.90 9.51 -5.55
N PHE A 35 -6.47 8.67 -4.60
CA PHE A 35 -6.35 7.22 -4.77
C PHE A 35 -7.46 6.42 -4.08
N ALA A 36 -8.43 7.09 -3.46
CA ALA A 36 -9.49 6.42 -2.72
C ALA A 36 -10.46 5.69 -3.65
N GLY A 37 -11.02 4.58 -3.15
CA GLY A 37 -11.92 3.76 -3.94
C GLY A 37 -12.58 2.66 -3.13
N PHE A 38 -13.27 1.75 -3.82
CA PHE A 38 -13.78 0.53 -3.22
C PHE A 38 -12.82 -0.61 -3.52
N PHE A 39 -12.05 -1.00 -2.51
CA PHE A 39 -11.02 -2.02 -2.60
C PHE A 39 -11.15 -2.99 -1.42
N PRO A 40 -10.53 -4.18 -1.46
CA PRO A 40 -10.38 -5.02 -0.29
C PRO A 40 -9.83 -4.21 0.90
N ALA A 41 -10.31 -4.47 2.11
CA ALA A 41 -9.86 -3.77 3.31
C ALA A 41 -8.34 -3.86 3.52
N LEU A 42 -7.71 -4.92 3.00
CA LEU A 42 -6.26 -5.11 3.04
C LEU A 42 -5.47 -4.03 2.29
N ASP A 43 -6.07 -3.48 1.24
CA ASP A 43 -5.40 -2.54 0.34
C ASP A 43 -5.04 -1.22 1.03
N GLU A 44 -5.73 -0.87 2.11
CA GLU A 44 -5.43 0.32 2.93
C GLU A 44 -3.98 0.33 3.42
N PHE A 45 -3.43 -0.85 3.73
CA PHE A 45 -2.10 -0.98 4.33
C PHE A 45 -0.98 -1.16 3.31
N LEU A 46 -1.31 -1.46 2.04
CA LEU A 46 -0.31 -1.72 1.01
C LEU A 46 0.49 -0.47 0.67
N ASN A 47 -0.21 0.66 0.48
CA ASN A 47 0.44 1.89 0.09
C ASN A 47 1.33 2.43 1.22
N ASP A 48 0.90 2.28 2.47
CA ASP A 48 1.69 2.56 3.66
C ASP A 48 2.99 1.74 3.72
N TYR A 49 2.90 0.44 3.37
CA TYR A 49 4.03 -0.47 3.43
C TYR A 49 5.01 -0.33 2.25
N ILE A 50 4.50 -0.04 1.05
CA ILE A 50 5.29 -0.08 -0.20
C ILE A 50 5.79 1.30 -0.61
N GLU A 51 4.93 2.32 -0.58
CA GLU A 51 5.21 3.63 -1.19
C GLU A 51 5.43 4.73 -0.15
N ASN A 52 4.72 4.67 0.98
CA ASN A 52 4.76 5.65 2.05
C ASN A 52 5.60 5.18 3.26
N SER A 53 6.55 4.26 3.07
CA SER A 53 7.33 3.66 4.17
C SER A 53 8.13 4.69 4.99
N ASN A 54 8.31 5.91 4.46
CA ASN A 54 9.01 7.02 5.13
C ASN A 54 8.07 8.06 5.77
N ASP A 55 6.75 8.01 5.50
CA ASP A 55 5.80 8.96 6.10
C ASP A 55 5.39 8.57 7.50
N TRP A 56 5.44 7.27 7.80
CA TRP A 56 5.26 6.74 9.14
C TRP A 56 6.61 6.43 9.76
N SER A 57 6.88 6.93 10.97
CA SER A 57 7.94 6.34 11.77
C SER A 57 7.50 4.95 12.25
N GLU A 58 8.44 4.02 12.32
CA GLU A 58 8.15 2.61 12.62
C GLU A 58 7.40 2.42 13.94
N ASP A 59 7.80 3.16 14.97
CA ASP A 59 7.19 3.16 16.30
C ASP A 59 5.74 3.69 16.28
N VAL A 60 5.47 4.73 15.51
CA VAL A 60 4.12 5.31 15.38
C VAL A 60 3.22 4.39 14.55
N TYR A 61 3.74 3.78 13.48
CA TYR A 61 2.97 2.84 12.66
C TYR A 61 2.58 1.60 13.48
N GLU A 62 3.50 1.06 14.28
CA GLU A 62 3.22 -0.08 15.14
C GLU A 62 2.11 0.25 16.17
N VAL A 63 2.15 1.44 16.78
CA VAL A 63 1.11 1.91 17.70
C VAL A 63 -0.23 2.06 16.98
N TYR A 64 -0.23 2.62 15.77
CA TYR A 64 -1.42 2.76 14.94
C TYR A 64 -2.07 1.40 14.65
N LEU A 65 -1.31 0.43 14.15
CA LEU A 65 -1.82 -0.91 13.85
C LEU A 65 -2.34 -1.63 15.11
N LYS A 66 -1.62 -1.56 16.24
CA LYS A 66 -2.11 -2.11 17.52
C LYS A 66 -3.43 -1.49 17.93
N ARG A 67 -3.59 -0.18 17.76
CA ARG A 67 -4.83 0.52 18.12
C ARG A 67 -6.00 0.12 17.23
N LEU A 68 -5.77 -0.15 15.96
CA LEU A 68 -6.78 -0.70 15.05
C LEU A 68 -7.23 -2.10 15.51
N GLU A 69 -6.28 -2.97 15.87
CA GLU A 69 -6.58 -4.32 16.36
C GLU A 69 -7.39 -4.31 17.66
N GLU A 70 -7.06 -3.41 18.60
CA GLU A 70 -7.83 -3.20 19.83
C GLU A 70 -9.29 -2.80 19.55
N ASN A 71 -9.54 -2.18 18.39
CA ASN A 71 -10.87 -1.81 17.91
C ASN A 71 -11.45 -2.83 16.91
N SER A 72 -10.92 -4.07 16.91
CA SER A 72 -11.40 -5.18 16.07
C SER A 72 -11.27 -4.94 14.56
N VAL A 73 -10.35 -4.07 14.14
CA VAL A 73 -9.98 -3.89 12.73
C VAL A 73 -8.79 -4.82 12.43
N PRO A 74 -8.91 -5.76 11.46
CA PRO A 74 -7.79 -6.62 11.06
C PRO A 74 -6.64 -5.80 10.46
N THR A 75 -5.40 -6.18 10.76
CA THR A 75 -4.18 -5.51 10.27
C THR A 75 -3.17 -6.53 9.74
N PRO A 76 -2.15 -6.08 8.99
CA PRO A 76 -1.06 -6.96 8.55
C PRO A 76 -0.25 -7.56 9.72
N LEU A 77 -0.22 -6.92 10.89
CA LEU A 77 0.42 -7.48 12.09
C LEU A 77 -0.39 -8.62 12.70
N LYS A 78 -1.73 -8.51 12.67
CA LYS A 78 -2.62 -9.50 13.28
C LYS A 78 -3.97 -9.53 12.58
N GLY A 79 -4.38 -10.74 12.17
CA GLY A 79 -5.72 -11.00 11.64
C GLY A 79 -5.78 -11.16 10.12
N ILE A 80 -4.67 -10.92 9.42
CA ILE A 80 -4.54 -11.21 7.99
C ILE A 80 -3.66 -12.46 7.82
N ALA A 81 -4.13 -13.41 7.02
CA ALA A 81 -3.34 -14.59 6.69
C ALA A 81 -2.10 -14.17 5.89
N LYS A 82 -0.93 -14.68 6.28
CA LYS A 82 0.36 -14.35 5.64
C LYS A 82 0.31 -14.56 4.12
N ASP A 83 -0.36 -15.62 3.69
CA ASP A 83 -0.48 -15.97 2.26
C ASP A 83 -1.32 -14.94 1.49
N GLY A 84 -2.39 -14.40 2.10
CA GLY A 84 -3.22 -13.34 1.51
C GLY A 84 -2.48 -12.01 1.40
N TRP A 85 -1.75 -11.64 2.46
CA TRP A 85 -0.88 -10.45 2.43
C TRP A 85 0.19 -10.55 1.35
N GLU A 86 0.88 -11.69 1.27
CA GLU A 86 1.92 -11.91 0.27
C GLU A 86 1.36 -11.86 -1.16
N GLN A 87 0.19 -12.46 -1.40
CA GLN A 87 -0.44 -12.41 -2.71
C GLN A 87 -0.79 -10.99 -3.13
N VAL A 88 -1.41 -10.21 -2.25
CA VAL A 88 -1.81 -8.83 -2.56
C VAL A 88 -0.59 -7.92 -2.70
N TYR A 89 0.45 -8.11 -1.88
CA TYR A 89 1.75 -7.46 -2.06
C TYR A 89 2.34 -7.72 -3.45
N LEU A 90 2.37 -8.98 -3.90
CA LEU A 90 2.87 -9.34 -5.23
C LEU A 90 2.04 -8.69 -6.34
N LEU A 91 0.70 -8.64 -6.20
CA LEU A 91 -0.16 -7.96 -7.16
C LEU A 91 0.15 -6.45 -7.23
N GLN A 92 0.36 -5.79 -6.10
CA GLN A 92 0.73 -4.37 -6.08
C GLN A 92 2.08 -4.13 -6.76
N GLN A 93 3.05 -5.03 -6.58
CA GLN A 93 4.33 -4.94 -7.28
C GLN A 93 4.17 -5.06 -8.80
N VAL A 94 3.22 -5.88 -9.30
CA VAL A 94 2.90 -5.91 -10.74
C VAL A 94 2.34 -4.56 -11.19
N VAL A 95 1.38 -3.99 -10.46
CA VAL A 95 0.76 -2.69 -10.80
C VAL A 95 1.83 -1.60 -10.92
N GLN A 96 2.79 -1.55 -9.98
CA GLN A 96 3.86 -0.55 -10.00
C GLN A 96 4.86 -0.71 -11.16
N ASN A 97 5.06 -1.92 -11.67
CA ASN A 97 6.13 -2.22 -12.63
C ASN A 97 5.63 -2.54 -14.05
N ILE A 98 4.34 -2.82 -14.25
CA ILE A 98 3.78 -3.12 -15.58
C ILE A 98 3.69 -1.86 -16.46
N ALA A 99 3.47 -0.71 -15.83
CA ALA A 99 3.44 0.60 -16.46
C ALA A 99 4.14 1.62 -15.52
N PRO A 100 5.48 1.58 -15.43
CA PRO A 100 6.23 2.31 -14.42
C PRO A 100 6.22 3.83 -14.70
N TRP A 101 5.22 4.50 -14.13
CA TRP A 101 4.93 5.92 -14.34
C TRP A 101 6.05 6.87 -13.88
N TYR A 102 6.95 6.38 -13.02
CA TYR A 102 8.09 7.12 -12.48
C TYR A 102 9.32 7.16 -13.42
N LEU A 103 9.33 6.38 -14.51
CA LEU A 103 10.47 6.33 -15.44
C LEU A 103 10.52 7.48 -16.45
N PRO A 104 9.41 7.88 -17.11
CA PRO A 104 9.43 8.99 -18.05
C PRO A 104 9.96 10.29 -17.41
N GLY A 105 10.84 11.00 -18.14
CA GLY A 105 11.38 12.29 -17.71
C GLY A 105 12.67 12.20 -16.88
N LYS A 106 12.85 11.16 -16.06
CA LYS A 106 14.08 10.94 -15.27
C LYS A 106 15.18 10.25 -16.07
N TYR A 107 14.80 9.33 -16.96
CA TYR A 107 15.72 8.56 -17.80
C TYR A 107 15.43 8.80 -19.29
N THR A 108 16.47 8.71 -20.13
CA THR A 108 16.37 8.87 -21.58
C THR A 108 17.29 7.89 -22.30
N GLY A 109 16.95 7.53 -23.53
CA GLY A 109 17.79 6.66 -24.37
C GLY A 109 18.07 5.30 -23.71
N GLU A 110 19.31 4.83 -23.78
CA GLU A 110 19.72 3.54 -23.21
C GLU A 110 19.42 3.40 -21.71
N GLY A 111 19.49 4.49 -20.94
CA GLY A 111 19.16 4.44 -19.51
C GLY A 111 17.68 4.13 -19.25
N LEU A 112 16.78 4.66 -20.10
CA LEU A 112 15.35 4.35 -20.01
C LEU A 112 15.08 2.89 -20.38
N GLU A 113 15.72 2.40 -21.45
CA GLU A 113 15.61 1.00 -21.87
C GLU A 113 16.08 0.03 -20.78
N GLN A 114 17.17 0.37 -20.07
CA GLN A 114 17.66 -0.44 -18.95
C GLN A 114 16.66 -0.50 -17.78
N GLU A 115 16.06 0.63 -17.40
CA GLU A 115 15.06 0.64 -16.32
C GLU A 115 13.74 -0.07 -16.72
N LEU A 116 13.33 0.06 -17.98
CA LEU A 116 12.20 -0.70 -18.51
C LEU A 116 12.49 -2.22 -18.52
N ALA A 117 13.70 -2.62 -18.90
CA ALA A 117 14.11 -4.02 -18.87
C ALA A 117 14.10 -4.59 -17.43
N LYS A 118 14.55 -3.81 -16.44
CA LYS A 118 14.46 -4.21 -15.02
C LYS A 118 13.01 -4.40 -14.58
N SER A 119 12.15 -3.43 -14.90
CA SER A 119 10.71 -3.48 -14.56
C SER A 119 10.05 -4.70 -15.20
N ARG A 120 10.38 -5.01 -16.45
CA ARG A 120 9.91 -6.20 -17.16
C ARG A 120 10.33 -7.50 -16.47
N VAL A 121 11.62 -7.67 -16.16
CA VAL A 121 12.13 -8.88 -15.49
C VAL A 121 11.41 -9.10 -14.17
N LEU A 122 11.23 -8.02 -13.39
CA LEU A 122 10.52 -8.09 -12.11
C LEU A 122 9.07 -8.54 -12.28
N VAL A 123 8.34 -7.97 -13.26
CA VAL A 123 6.96 -8.40 -13.56
C VAL A 123 6.92 -9.87 -13.96
N GLU A 124 7.81 -10.33 -14.83
CA GLU A 124 7.88 -11.73 -15.26
C GLU A 124 8.11 -12.69 -14.07
N GLU A 125 9.05 -12.37 -13.17
CA GLU A 125 9.32 -13.16 -11.96
C GLU A 125 8.13 -13.18 -10.98
N ILE A 126 7.42 -12.06 -10.82
CA ILE A 126 6.25 -12.00 -9.93
C ILE A 126 5.09 -12.81 -10.50
N LEU A 127 4.84 -12.73 -11.81
CA LEU A 127 3.80 -13.50 -12.47
C LEU A 127 4.07 -15.01 -12.36
N GLU A 128 5.33 -15.44 -12.45
CA GLU A 128 5.70 -16.84 -12.19
C GLU A 128 5.35 -17.25 -10.76
N LYS A 129 5.72 -16.45 -9.75
CA LYS A 129 5.40 -16.72 -8.33
C LYS A 129 3.90 -16.78 -8.08
N LEU A 130 3.12 -15.90 -8.71
CA LEU A 130 1.66 -15.90 -8.60
C LEU A 130 1.05 -17.14 -9.27
N SER A 131 1.58 -17.58 -10.41
CA SER A 131 1.07 -18.77 -11.13
C SER A 131 1.26 -20.07 -10.36
N GLN A 132 2.29 -20.17 -9.50
CA GLN A 132 2.57 -21.34 -8.66
C GLN A 132 1.63 -21.43 -7.44
N ARG A 133 0.86 -20.38 -7.17
CA ARG A 133 -0.08 -20.27 -6.03
C ARG A 133 -1.54 -20.45 -6.44
N ALA A 134 -1.82 -20.52 -7.75
CA ALA A 134 -3.16 -20.66 -8.33
C ALA A 134 -3.63 -22.12 -8.41
#